data_AF-A0A4Q0V9K5-F1
#
_entry.id   AF-A0A4Q0V9K5-F1
#
_cell.length_a   1.000
_cell.length_b   1.000
_cell.length_c   1.000
_cell.angle_alpha   90.00
_cell.angle_beta   90.00
_cell.angle_gamma   90.00
#
_symmetry.space_group_name_H-M   'P 1'
#
loop_
_entity.id
_entity.type
_entity.pdbx_description
1 polymer ?
#
loop_
_entity_poly.entity_id
_entity_poly.type
_entity_poly.pdbx_seq_one_letter_code
_entity_poly.pdbx_strand_id
1 'polypeptide(L)' 'MSKKSHKALASATVMSLVLTSTLAATNVQAAAEVTRMPGADRYTTAQTVAKKSFGKAENVILVNGLGYADSVSATPFA' A
#
# COMPACT_ATOMS: atom_id res chain seq x y z
N MET A 1 -54.01 20.00 15.39
CA MET A 1 -52.61 19.64 15.05
C MET A 1 -52.58 18.26 14.40
N SER A 2 -52.11 18.18 13.14
CA SER A 2 -52.26 16.99 12.29
C SER A 2 -51.24 15.91 12.64
N LYS A 3 -51.71 14.70 12.97
CA LYS A 3 -50.87 13.52 13.30
C LYS A 3 -49.87 13.14 12.20
N LYS A 4 -50.00 13.69 10.98
CA LYS A 4 -49.06 13.48 9.86
C LYS A 4 -47.72 14.19 10.07
N SER A 5 -47.66 15.38 10.69
CA SER A 5 -46.40 16.12 10.85
C SER A 5 -45.47 15.49 11.88
N HIS A 6 -46.00 14.91 12.96
CA HIS A 6 -45.21 14.21 13.98
C HIS A 6 -44.58 12.91 13.46
N LYS A 7 -45.26 12.18 12.56
CA LYS A 7 -44.71 10.97 11.92
C LYS A 7 -43.57 11.29 10.95
N ALA A 8 -43.68 12.40 10.21
CA ALA A 8 -42.63 12.88 9.32
C ALA A 8 -41.37 13.31 10.11
N LEU A 9 -41.55 14.00 11.24
CA LEU A 9 -40.44 14.41 12.11
C LEU A 9 -39.71 13.21 12.73
N ALA A 10 -40.45 12.18 13.17
CA ALA A 10 -39.88 10.95 13.71
C ALA A 10 -39.11 10.14 12.66
N SER A 11 -39.54 10.17 11.39
CA SER A 11 -38.81 9.51 10.30
C SER A 11 -37.49 10.23 9.96
N ALA A 12 -37.47 11.56 10.04
CA ALA A 12 -36.28 12.36 9.75
C ALA A 12 -35.18 12.19 10.81
N THR A 13 -35.55 12.06 12.10
CA THR A 13 -34.58 11.83 13.18
C THR A 13 -33.96 10.44 13.12
N VAL A 14 -34.75 9.41 12.79
CA VAL A 14 -34.24 8.04 12.58
C VAL A 14 -33.28 7.98 11.40
N MET A 15 -33.61 8.65 10.29
CA MET A 15 -32.76 8.66 9.10
C MET A 15 -31.44 9.40 9.34
N SER A 16 -31.46 10.50 10.11
CA SER A 16 -30.25 11.21 10.54
C SER A 16 -29.37 10.37 11.49
N LEU A 17 -29.98 9.59 12.38
CA LEU A 17 -29.26 8.68 13.29
C LEU A 17 -28.59 7.50 12.55
N VAL A 18 -29.25 6.98 11.50
CA VAL A 18 -28.67 5.93 10.64
C VAL A 18 -27.53 6.50 9.78
N LEU A 19 -27.66 7.73 9.29
CA LEU A 19 -26.63 8.37 8.48
C LEU A 19 -25.39 8.75 9.30
N THR A 20 -25.58 9.18 10.56
CA THR A 20 -24.47 9.50 11.48
C THR A 20 -23.74 8.27 12.00
N SER A 21 -24.44 7.16 12.24
CA SER A 21 -23.81 5.90 12.68
C SER A 21 -23.02 5.18 11.57
N THR A 22 -23.38 5.37 10.31
CA THR A 22 -22.65 4.80 9.16
C THR A 22 -21.39 5.59 8.79
N LEU A 23 -21.36 6.90 9.05
CA LEU A 23 -20.20 7.74 8.74
C LEU A 23 -19.09 7.67 9.80
N ALA A 24 -19.44 7.41 11.07
CA ALA A 24 -18.50 7.32 12.19
C ALA A 24 -17.70 6.00 12.25
N ALA A 25 -18.04 5.00 11.43
CA ALA A 25 -17.45 3.66 11.47
C ALA A 25 -16.47 3.37 10.31
N THR A 26 -15.89 4.40 9.71
CA THR A 26 -14.86 4.19 8.67
C THR A 26 -13.49 4.11 9.32
N ASN A 27 -12.92 2.90 9.36
CA ASN A 27 -11.51 2.73 9.68
C ASN A 27 -10.69 3.40 8.56
N VAL A 28 -9.73 4.26 8.93
CA VAL A 28 -8.77 4.81 7.97
C VAL A 28 -7.93 3.64 7.45
N GLN A 29 -8.16 3.25 6.19
CA GLN A 29 -7.38 2.22 5.51
C GLN A 29 -6.04 2.81 5.06
N ALA A 30 -5.13 3.05 6.01
CA ALA A 30 -3.77 3.52 5.74
C ALA A 30 -2.80 2.40 5.33
N ALA A 31 -3.29 1.16 5.19
CA ALA A 31 -2.46 0.03 4.83
C ALA A 31 -2.01 0.14 3.35
N ALA A 32 -0.73 0.46 3.15
CA ALA A 32 -0.11 0.43 1.84
C ALA A 32 -0.01 -1.01 1.33
N GLU A 33 -0.11 -1.19 0.01
CA GLU A 33 0.18 -2.48 -0.62
C GLU A 33 1.67 -2.81 -0.45
N VAL A 34 1.97 -3.89 0.27
CA VAL A 34 3.34 -4.33 0.53
C VAL A 34 3.70 -5.44 -0.44
N THR A 35 4.63 -5.16 -1.35
CA THR A 35 5.25 -6.20 -2.21
C THR A 35 6.61 -6.58 -1.66
N ARG A 36 6.74 -7.81 -1.16
CA ARG A 36 8.04 -8.36 -0.72
C ARG A 36 8.79 -9.00 -1.89
N MET A 37 10.10 -8.76 -1.99
CA MET A 37 11.00 -9.38 -2.97
C MET A 37 12.02 -10.29 -2.27
N PRO A 38 11.65 -11.52 -1.90
CA PRO A 38 12.52 -12.42 -1.13
C PRO A 38 13.54 -13.17 -2.00
N GLY A 39 14.59 -13.66 -1.33
CA GLY A 39 15.49 -14.71 -1.79
C GLY A 39 15.97 -15.55 -0.60
N ALA A 40 16.46 -16.77 -0.85
CA ALA A 40 17.03 -17.64 0.17
C ALA A 40 18.36 -17.09 0.75
N ASP A 41 19.03 -16.25 -0.04
CA ASP A 41 20.28 -15.58 0.29
C ASP A 41 20.35 -14.22 -0.42
N ARG A 42 21.50 -13.53 -0.26
CA ARG A 42 21.74 -12.22 -0.88
C ARG A 42 21.78 -12.27 -2.41
N TYR A 43 22.24 -13.38 -2.99
CA TYR A 43 22.39 -13.54 -4.44
C TYR A 43 21.04 -13.74 -5.12
N THR A 44 20.21 -14.62 -4.56
CA THR A 44 18.83 -14.85 -4.99
C THR A 44 17.95 -13.62 -4.77
N THR A 45 18.14 -12.88 -3.67
CA THR A 45 17.44 -11.61 -3.45
C THR A 45 17.80 -10.57 -4.52
N ALA A 46 19.09 -10.40 -4.82
CA ALA A 46 19.55 -9.50 -5.88
C ALA A 46 18.96 -9.88 -7.25
N GLN A 47 18.90 -11.18 -7.57
CA GLN A 47 18.27 -11.66 -8.80
C GLN A 47 16.77 -11.34 -8.85
N THR A 48 16.03 -11.55 -7.74
CA THR A 48 14.60 -11.23 -7.66
C THR A 48 14.35 -9.75 -7.90
N VAL A 49 15.14 -8.87 -7.27
CA VAL A 49 15.06 -7.42 -7.45
C VAL A 49 15.36 -7.04 -8.90
N ALA A 50 16.46 -7.54 -9.47
CA ALA A 50 16.84 -7.23 -10.85
C ALA A 50 15.74 -7.61 -11.86
N LYS A 51 15.14 -8.81 -11.71
CA LYS A 51 14.04 -9.27 -12.57
C LYS A 51 12.80 -8.39 -12.43
N LYS A 52 12.46 -7.98 -11.20
CA LYS A 52 11.25 -7.20 -10.92
C LYS A 52 11.38 -5.73 -11.33
N SER A 53 12.58 -5.16 -11.23
CA SER A 53 12.84 -3.75 -11.57
C SER A 53 13.08 -3.52 -13.06
N PHE A 54 13.77 -4.43 -13.76
CA PHE A 54 14.24 -4.17 -15.13
C PHE A 54 13.66 -5.12 -16.18
N GLY A 55 13.37 -6.39 -15.84
CA GLY A 55 12.84 -7.40 -16.77
C GLY A 55 13.86 -7.88 -17.84
N LYS A 56 14.41 -6.96 -18.63
CA LYS A 56 15.55 -7.14 -19.54
C LYS A 56 16.48 -5.93 -19.42
N ALA A 57 17.79 -6.14 -19.60
CA ALA A 57 18.78 -5.07 -19.57
C ALA A 57 19.87 -5.33 -20.62
N GLU A 58 20.36 -4.27 -21.26
CA GLU A 58 21.49 -4.33 -22.19
C GLU A 58 22.83 -4.38 -21.43
N ASN A 59 22.88 -3.71 -20.28
CA ASN A 59 24.06 -3.60 -19.42
C ASN A 59 23.75 -4.14 -18.03
N VAL A 60 24.75 -4.71 -17.36
CA VAL A 60 24.64 -5.23 -16.00
C VAL A 60 25.87 -4.80 -15.20
N ILE A 61 25.64 -4.33 -13.97
CA ILE A 61 26.71 -4.04 -13.01
C ILE A 61 26.89 -5.24 -12.09
N LEU A 62 28.12 -5.74 -12.00
CA LEU A 62 28.48 -6.84 -11.11
C LEU A 62 29.34 -6.30 -9.96
N VAL A 63 29.02 -6.73 -8.74
CA VAL A 63 29.71 -6.35 -7.50
C VAL A 63 30.00 -7.57 -6.65
N ASN A 64 30.98 -7.48 -5.75
CA ASN A 64 31.31 -8.57 -4.84
C ASN A 64 30.20 -8.77 -3.79
N GLY A 65 29.54 -9.93 -3.78
CA GLY A 65 28.47 -10.23 -2.81
C GLY A 65 28.93 -10.33 -1.35
N LEU A 66 30.24 -10.38 -1.08
CA LEU A 66 30.82 -10.43 0.26
C LEU A 66 31.15 -9.03 0.82
N GLY A 67 31.15 -7.97 0.01
CA GLY A 67 31.46 -6.59 0.42
C GLY A 67 30.45 -5.58 -0.15
N TYR A 68 30.03 -4.59 0.64
CA TYR A 68 28.91 -3.71 0.25
C TYR A 68 29.33 -2.37 -0.36
N ALA A 69 30.59 -1.91 -0.16
CA ALA A 69 31.02 -0.57 -0.53
C ALA A 69 30.81 -0.27 -2.02
N ASP A 70 31.24 -1.18 -2.90
CA ASP A 70 31.09 -1.04 -4.35
C ASP A 70 29.62 -1.05 -4.80
N SER A 71 28.76 -1.83 -4.13
CA SER A 71 27.33 -1.87 -4.46
C SER A 71 26.62 -0.55 -4.15
N VAL A 72 27.01 0.11 -3.06
CA VAL A 72 26.43 1.41 -2.67
C VAL A 72 26.92 2.52 -3.60
N SER A 73 28.23 2.55 -3.90
CA SER A 73 28.80 3.59 -4.77
C SER A 73 28.35 3.46 -6.23
N ALA A 74 28.03 2.25 -6.70
CA ALA A 74 27.51 2.02 -8.05
C ALA A 74 26.05 2.45 -8.24
N THR A 75 25.28 2.66 -7.16
CA THR A 75 23.83 2.92 -7.24
C THR A 75 23.45 4.14 -8.11
N PRO A 76 24.13 5.29 -8.05
CA PRO A 76 23.79 6.43 -8.92
C PRO A 76 24.13 6.23 -10.41
N PHE A 77 24.96 5.23 -10.74
CA PHE A 77 25.32 4.89 -12.11
C PHE A 77 24.39 3.81 -12.72
N ALA A 78 23.84 2.94 -11.87
CA ALA A 78 22.91 1.86 -12.22
C ALA A 78 21.55 2.39 -12.70
#